data_AF-A0A1C6K4Y0-F1
#
_entry.id   AF-A0A1C6K4Y0-F1
#
_cell.length_a   1.000
_cell.length_b   1.000
_cell.length_c   1.000
_cell.angle_alpha   90.00
_cell.angle_beta   90.00
_cell.angle_gamma   90.00
#
_symmetry.space_group_name_H-M   'P 1'
#
loop_
_entity.id
_entity.type
_entity.pdbx_description
1 polymer ?
#
loop_
_entity_poly.entity_id
_entity_poly.type
_entity_poly.pdbx_seq_one_letter_code
_entity_poly.pdbx_strand_id
1 'polypeptide(L)'
;MAGNTSQPSIKRVWGIAKSPELKLTDEELHLLVQAHTGKDSIKALNKRELQTVIRVLGNMKDSAKKSERGRNRYSGSEVTENQRKKIYKLTQELGWDKPARVNGMCQKMFGVSAVEWLNYQQCSKLIEALKSMLKRQKEKEEQDEGLQANSDSQG
;
A
#
# COMPACT_ATOMS: atom_id res chain seq x y z
N MET A 1 -0.45 5.24 31.75
CA MET A 1 -1.53 4.46 31.12
C MET A 1 -1.34 2.99 31.49
N ALA A 2 -1.92 2.54 32.61
CA ALA A 2 -1.87 1.13 33.00
C ALA A 2 -2.91 0.35 32.18
N GLY A 3 -2.46 -0.29 31.09
CA GLY A 3 -3.32 -1.17 30.31
C GLY A 3 -3.81 -2.30 31.21
N ASN A 4 -5.13 -2.50 31.26
CA ASN A 4 -5.82 -3.53 32.03
C ASN A 4 -5.12 -4.91 31.92
N THR A 5 -4.22 -5.25 32.86
CA THR A 5 -3.53 -6.53 32.89
C THR A 5 -4.46 -7.57 33.50
N SER A 6 -5.49 -7.94 32.74
CA SER A 6 -6.35 -9.07 33.04
C SER A 6 -5.48 -10.33 33.25
N GLN A 7 -5.79 -11.16 34.24
CA GLN A 7 -4.97 -12.32 34.58
C GLN A 7 -4.72 -13.23 33.36
N PRO A 8 -3.53 -13.86 33.26
CA PRO A 8 -3.25 -14.82 32.19
C PRO A 8 -4.29 -15.95 32.25
N SER A 9 -5.04 -16.12 31.17
CA SER A 9 -6.14 -17.10 31.11
C SER A 9 -6.27 -17.67 29.71
N ILE A 10 -6.78 -18.90 29.62
CA ILE A 10 -7.07 -19.58 28.35
C ILE A 10 -8.02 -18.73 27.49
N LYS A 11 -9.05 -18.11 28.09
CA LYS A 11 -9.97 -17.21 27.40
C LYS A 11 -9.24 -16.05 26.71
N ARG A 12 -8.20 -15.51 27.33
CA ARG A 12 -7.41 -14.42 26.76
C ARG A 12 -6.54 -14.87 25.60
N VAL A 13 -5.97 -16.08 25.65
CA VAL A 13 -5.24 -16.69 24.53
C VAL A 13 -6.15 -16.79 23.30
N TRP A 14 -7.34 -17.41 23.46
CA TRP A 14 -8.31 -17.54 22.37
C TRP A 14 -8.80 -16.18 21.86
N GLY A 15 -9.09 -15.24 22.75
CA GLY A 15 -9.55 -13.90 22.37
C GLY A 15 -8.54 -13.12 21.53
N ILE A 16 -7.24 -13.32 21.75
CA ILE A 16 -6.20 -12.69 20.92
C ILE A 16 -6.00 -13.48 19.63
N ALA A 17 -5.94 -14.82 19.69
CA ALA A 17 -5.73 -15.67 18.52
C ALA A 17 -6.83 -15.49 17.45
N LYS A 18 -8.08 -15.37 17.88
CA LYS A 18 -9.26 -15.18 17.02
C LYS A 18 -9.56 -13.71 16.70
N SER A 19 -8.68 -12.79 17.08
CA SER A 19 -8.88 -11.36 16.80
C SER A 19 -8.88 -11.11 15.28
N PRO A 20 -9.56 -10.05 14.79
CA PRO A 20 -9.67 -9.80 13.35
C PRO A 20 -8.31 -9.57 12.67
N GLU A 21 -7.26 -9.24 13.43
CA GLU A 21 -5.92 -9.02 12.91
C GLU A 21 -5.11 -10.32 12.77
N LEU A 22 -5.41 -11.36 13.55
CA LEU A 22 -4.67 -12.63 13.53
C LEU A 22 -5.45 -13.77 12.88
N LYS A 23 -6.75 -13.89 13.16
CA LYS A 23 -7.66 -14.90 12.59
C LYS A 23 -7.07 -16.33 12.57
N LEU A 24 -6.30 -16.71 13.59
CA LEU A 24 -5.64 -18.02 13.62
C LEU A 24 -6.69 -19.13 13.66
N THR A 25 -6.46 -20.20 12.91
CA THR A 25 -7.21 -21.44 13.05
C THR A 25 -6.85 -22.12 14.38
N ASP A 26 -7.63 -23.13 14.77
CA ASP A 26 -7.36 -23.87 16.00
C ASP A 26 -6.01 -24.61 15.88
N GLU A 27 -5.75 -25.22 14.72
CA GLU A 27 -4.49 -25.91 14.42
C GLU A 27 -3.28 -24.97 14.50
N GLU A 28 -3.36 -23.79 13.88
CA GLU A 28 -2.29 -22.78 13.93
C GLU A 28 -1.99 -22.32 15.36
N LEU A 29 -3.03 -22.16 16.18
CA LEU A 29 -2.86 -21.81 17.59
C LEU A 29 -2.18 -22.95 18.37
N HIS A 30 -2.57 -24.20 18.12
CA HIS A 30 -1.96 -25.37 18.77
C HIS A 30 -0.48 -25.53 18.37
N LEU A 31 -0.14 -25.34 17.09
CA LEU A 31 1.24 -25.36 16.61
C LEU A 31 2.09 -24.26 17.28
N LEU A 32 1.54 -23.05 17.42
CA LEU A 32 2.22 -21.95 18.10
C LEU A 32 2.47 -22.28 19.57
N VAL A 33 1.48 -22.84 20.26
CA VAL A 33 1.59 -23.24 21.67
C VAL A 33 2.66 -24.31 21.83
N GLN A 34 2.67 -25.32 20.96
CA GLN A 34 3.68 -26.37 20.95
C GLN A 34 5.07 -25.78 20.70
N ALA A 35 5.24 -24.89 19.73
CA ALA A 35 6.52 -24.28 19.40
C ALA A 35 7.10 -23.44 20.56
N HIS A 36 6.26 -22.74 21.33
CA HIS A 36 6.72 -21.83 22.39
C HIS A 36 6.74 -22.43 23.80
N THR A 37 6.09 -23.58 24.02
CA THR A 37 5.97 -24.19 25.35
C THR A 37 6.28 -25.68 25.39
N GLY A 38 6.39 -26.33 24.23
CA GLY A 38 6.56 -27.78 24.11
C GLY A 38 5.30 -28.60 24.42
N LYS A 39 4.14 -27.95 24.60
CA LYS A 39 2.88 -28.60 24.98
C LYS A 39 1.89 -28.63 23.82
N ASP A 40 1.21 -29.76 23.67
CA ASP A 40 0.23 -29.95 22.58
C ASP A 40 -1.13 -29.30 22.89
N SER A 41 -1.39 -28.94 24.14
CA SER A 41 -2.67 -28.40 24.58
C SER A 41 -2.54 -27.14 25.42
N ILE A 42 -3.33 -26.13 25.06
CA ILE A 42 -3.48 -24.87 25.80
C ILE A 42 -3.97 -25.13 27.23
N LYS A 43 -4.76 -26.20 27.45
CA LYS A 43 -5.25 -26.58 28.78
C LYS A 43 -4.14 -27.11 29.69
N ALA A 44 -3.04 -27.60 29.13
CA ALA A 44 -1.89 -28.10 29.89
C ALA A 44 -0.92 -26.97 30.31
N LEU A 45 -1.17 -25.73 29.88
CA LEU A 45 -0.29 -24.60 30.17
C LEU A 45 -0.42 -24.15 31.63
N ASN A 46 0.73 -23.89 32.26
CA ASN A 46 0.78 -23.21 33.55
C ASN A 46 0.66 -21.69 33.37
N LYS A 47 0.56 -20.95 34.49
CA LYS A 47 0.38 -19.49 34.46
C LYS A 47 1.51 -18.74 33.73
N ARG A 48 2.76 -19.21 33.85
CA ARG A 48 3.91 -18.58 33.19
C ARG A 48 3.88 -18.82 31.69
N GLU A 49 3.60 -20.05 31.26
CA GLU A 49 3.46 -20.40 29.85
C GLU A 49 2.28 -19.68 29.19
N LEU A 50 1.13 -19.58 29.88
CA LEU A 50 0.00 -18.76 29.41
C LEU A 50 0.41 -17.31 29.17
N GLN A 51 1.18 -16.72 30.08
CA GLN A 51 1.68 -15.35 29.93
C GLN A 51 2.64 -15.22 28.74
N THR A 52 3.51 -16.21 28.53
CA THR A 52 4.40 -16.26 27.35
C THR A 52 3.59 -16.30 26.05
N VAL A 53 2.61 -17.20 25.94
CA VAL A 53 1.76 -17.32 24.75
C VAL A 53 0.95 -16.03 24.51
N ILE A 54 0.36 -15.44 25.56
CA ILE A 54 -0.34 -14.15 25.45
C ILE A 54 0.57 -13.03 24.93
N ARG A 55 1.84 -13.01 25.37
CA ARG A 55 2.82 -12.02 24.91
C ARG A 55 3.18 -12.22 23.44
N VAL A 56 3.42 -13.46 23.02
CA VAL A 56 3.72 -13.80 21.61
C VAL A 56 2.56 -13.39 20.72
N LEU A 57 1.33 -13.82 21.04
CA LEU A 57 0.13 -13.46 20.29
C LEU A 57 -0.10 -11.93 20.27
N GLY A 58 0.15 -11.25 21.39
CA GLY A 58 0.08 -9.79 21.46
C GLY A 58 1.04 -9.11 20.47
N ASN A 59 2.31 -9.54 20.46
CA ASN A 59 3.32 -9.01 19.55
C ASN A 59 2.99 -9.29 18.08
N MET A 60 2.46 -10.48 17.77
CA MET A 60 2.02 -10.83 16.41
C MET A 60 0.88 -9.91 15.97
N LYS A 61 -0.11 -9.71 16.84
CA LYS A 61 -1.26 -8.84 16.56
C LYS A 61 -0.83 -7.40 16.30
N ASP A 62 0.07 -6.87 17.13
CA ASP A 62 0.58 -5.50 16.97
C ASP A 62 1.41 -5.35 15.68
N SER A 63 2.15 -6.38 15.30
CA SER A 63 2.88 -6.43 14.03
C SER A 63 1.94 -6.46 12.82
N ALA A 64 0.86 -7.26 12.87
CA ALA A 64 -0.17 -7.30 11.84
C ALA A 64 -0.86 -5.93 11.69
N LYS A 65 -1.16 -5.27 12.81
CA LYS A 65 -1.70 -3.89 12.80
C LYS A 65 -0.75 -2.88 12.17
N LYS A 66 0.56 -3.04 12.38
CA LYS A 66 1.57 -2.14 11.81
C LYS A 66 1.75 -2.40 10.32
N SER A 67 1.71 -3.65 9.87
CA SER A 67 1.80 -3.99 8.45
C SER A 67 0.58 -3.50 7.67
N GLU A 68 -0.63 -3.60 8.22
CA GLU A 68 -1.84 -3.07 7.62
C GLU A 68 -1.81 -1.54 7.49
N ARG A 69 -1.41 -0.82 8.56
CA ARG A 69 -1.17 0.63 8.50
C ARG A 69 -0.04 1.01 7.53
N GLY A 70 0.96 0.14 7.38
CA GLY A 70 2.06 0.31 6.43
C GLY A 70 1.59 0.18 4.97
N ARG A 71 0.73 -0.80 4.67
CA ARG A 71 0.13 -1.00 3.35
C ARG A 71 -0.67 0.22 2.88
N ASN A 72 -1.47 0.81 3.77
CA ASN A 72 -2.30 1.97 3.44
C ASN A 72 -1.51 3.28 3.26
N ARG A 73 -0.23 3.34 3.68
CA ARG A 73 0.60 4.54 3.46
C ARG A 73 1.16 4.65 2.03
N TYR A 74 1.18 3.55 1.29
CA TYR A 74 1.75 3.50 -0.07
C TYR A 74 0.78 2.94 -1.12
N SER A 75 -0.21 2.15 -0.71
CA SER A 75 -1.26 1.64 -1.59
C SER A 75 -2.47 2.55 -1.51
N GLY A 76 -2.59 3.50 -2.44
CA GLY A 76 -3.86 4.19 -2.66
C GLY A 76 -5.01 3.21 -2.94
N SER A 77 -6.27 3.66 -2.86
CA SER A 77 -7.46 2.82 -3.05
C SER A 77 -7.35 1.86 -4.26
N GLU A 78 -7.63 0.58 -4.06
CA GLU A 78 -7.65 -0.47 -5.12
C GLU A 78 -8.50 -0.04 -6.32
N VAL A 79 -9.59 0.67 -6.07
CA VAL A 79 -10.53 1.18 -7.09
C VAL A 79 -9.84 2.08 -8.12
N THR A 80 -8.70 2.66 -7.78
CA THR A 80 -7.95 3.59 -8.64
C THR A 80 -6.65 3.00 -9.21
N GLU A 81 -6.35 1.73 -8.94
CA GLU A 81 -5.09 1.10 -9.37
C GLU A 81 -4.92 1.11 -10.90
N ASN A 82 -5.96 0.77 -11.64
CA ASN A 82 -5.95 0.79 -13.11
C ASN A 82 -5.73 2.21 -13.67
N GLN A 83 -6.29 3.22 -13.02
CA GLN A 83 -6.07 4.62 -13.39
C GLN A 83 -4.63 5.05 -13.10
N ARG A 84 -4.07 4.66 -11.95
CA ARG A 84 -2.66 4.93 -11.62
C ARG A 84 -1.70 4.28 -12.61
N LYS A 85 -1.94 3.03 -13.01
CA LYS A 85 -1.17 2.36 -14.08
C LYS A 85 -1.21 3.16 -15.39
N LYS A 86 -2.39 3.67 -15.77
CA LYS A 86 -2.55 4.51 -16.96
C LYS A 86 -1.83 5.85 -16.84
N ILE A 87 -1.87 6.49 -15.66
CA ILE A 87 -1.11 7.71 -15.37
C ILE A 87 0.38 7.45 -15.58
N TYR A 88 0.93 6.39 -14.99
CA TYR A 88 2.34 6.06 -15.12
C TYR A 88 2.77 5.74 -16.55
N LYS A 89 1.91 5.05 -17.32
CA LYS A 89 2.16 4.83 -18.75
C LYS A 89 2.21 6.14 -19.55
N LEU A 90 1.27 7.05 -19.32
CA LEU A 90 1.25 8.36 -19.99
C LEU A 90 2.45 9.23 -19.59
N THR A 91 2.89 9.17 -18.33
CA THR A 91 4.10 9.90 -17.91
C THR A 91 5.35 9.33 -18.56
N GLN A 92 5.43 8.01 -18.76
CA GLN A 92 6.54 7.39 -19.51
C GLN A 92 6.55 7.84 -20.98
N GLU A 93 5.38 7.87 -21.63
CA GLU A 93 5.25 8.36 -23.02
C GLU A 93 5.64 9.84 -23.16
N LEU A 94 5.43 10.65 -22.12
CA LEU A 94 5.90 12.04 -22.03
C LEU A 94 7.39 12.18 -21.68
N GLY A 95 8.11 11.06 -21.46
CA GLY A 95 9.50 11.06 -21.02
C GLY A 95 9.71 11.52 -19.57
N TRP A 96 8.69 11.44 -18.72
CA TRP A 96 8.79 11.82 -17.31
C TRP A 96 9.24 10.62 -16.48
N ASP A 97 10.56 10.51 -16.33
CA ASP A 97 11.26 9.48 -15.55
C ASP A 97 11.03 9.62 -14.03
N LYS A 98 10.95 10.86 -13.53
CA LYS A 98 10.88 11.17 -12.10
C LYS A 98 9.44 11.34 -11.61
N PRO A 99 9.00 10.59 -10.59
CA PRO A 99 7.64 10.70 -10.03
C PRO A 99 7.38 12.09 -9.41
N ALA A 100 8.43 12.81 -9.02
CA ALA A 100 8.34 14.18 -8.52
C ALA A 100 7.61 15.12 -9.50
N ARG A 101 7.73 14.88 -10.81
CA ARG A 101 7.10 15.73 -11.84
C ARG A 101 5.58 15.55 -11.88
N VAL A 102 5.10 14.30 -11.89
CA VAL A 102 3.66 14.02 -11.83
C VAL A 102 3.08 14.40 -10.46
N ASN A 103 3.82 14.21 -9.37
CA ASN A 103 3.41 14.63 -8.04
C ASN A 103 3.30 16.16 -7.92
N GLY A 104 4.23 16.91 -8.51
CA GLY A 104 4.14 18.38 -8.60
C GLY A 104 2.91 18.84 -9.39
N MET A 105 2.54 18.11 -10.45
CA MET A 105 1.32 18.39 -11.21
C MET A 105 0.05 18.08 -10.39
N CYS A 106 0.03 16.98 -9.64
CA CYS A 106 -1.05 16.67 -8.68
C CYS A 106 -1.21 17.78 -7.64
N GLN A 107 -0.10 18.28 -7.10
CA GLN A 107 -0.10 19.36 -6.12
C GLN A 107 -0.69 20.63 -6.73
N LYS A 108 -0.31 20.98 -7.97
CA LYS A 108 -0.81 22.16 -8.68
C LYS A 108 -2.29 22.08 -9.05
N MET A 109 -2.77 20.91 -9.47
CA MET A 109 -4.15 20.74 -9.95
C MET A 109 -5.16 20.48 -8.83
N PHE A 110 -4.75 19.76 -7.79
CA PHE A 110 -5.68 19.21 -6.79
C PHE A 110 -5.26 19.50 -5.35
N GLY A 111 -4.09 20.12 -5.11
CA GLY A 111 -3.55 20.30 -3.76
C GLY A 111 -3.11 19.01 -3.09
N VAL A 112 -2.92 17.93 -3.87
CA VAL A 112 -2.56 16.59 -3.37
C VAL A 112 -1.12 16.28 -3.75
N SER A 113 -0.30 15.91 -2.78
CA SER A 113 1.15 15.80 -2.98
C SER A 113 1.61 14.53 -3.69
N ALA A 114 0.74 13.55 -3.90
CA ALA A 114 1.09 12.26 -4.48
C ALA A 114 -0.06 11.65 -5.28
N VAL A 115 0.28 10.96 -6.37
CA VAL A 115 -0.70 10.26 -7.23
C VAL A 115 -1.46 9.18 -6.46
N GLU A 116 -0.82 8.55 -5.48
CA GLU A 116 -1.40 7.51 -4.63
C GLU A 116 -2.58 8.01 -3.79
N TRP A 117 -2.64 9.32 -3.52
CA TRP A 117 -3.67 9.92 -2.67
C TRP A 117 -4.83 10.50 -3.47
N LEU A 118 -4.79 10.39 -4.80
CA LEU A 118 -5.88 10.84 -5.65
C LEU A 118 -7.08 9.89 -5.57
N ASN A 119 -8.27 10.48 -5.51
CA ASN A 119 -9.51 9.74 -5.69
C ASN A 119 -9.82 9.52 -7.19
N TYR A 120 -10.84 8.71 -7.46
CA TYR A 120 -11.20 8.30 -8.83
C TYR A 120 -11.46 9.47 -9.80
N GLN A 121 -12.12 10.53 -9.33
CA GLN A 121 -12.45 11.71 -10.15
C GLN A 121 -11.20 12.54 -10.45
N GLN A 122 -10.31 12.70 -9.47
CA GLN A 122 -9.04 13.39 -9.65
C GLN A 122 -8.12 12.62 -10.60
N CYS A 123 -8.06 11.29 -10.48
CA CYS A 123 -7.33 10.42 -11.41
C CYS A 123 -7.82 10.59 -12.86
N SER A 124 -9.14 10.61 -13.08
CA SER A 124 -9.72 10.81 -14.41
C SER A 124 -9.29 12.16 -15.02
N LYS A 125 -9.39 13.25 -14.24
CA LYS A 125 -8.96 14.58 -14.66
C LYS A 125 -7.46 14.66 -14.97
N LEU A 126 -6.62 13.98 -14.18
CA LEU A 126 -5.19 13.91 -14.41
C LEU A 126 -4.86 13.17 -15.71
N ILE A 127 -5.55 12.07 -16.00
CA ILE A 127 -5.38 11.30 -17.24
C ILE A 127 -5.69 12.19 -18.46
N GLU A 128 -6.79 12.93 -18.45
CA GLU A 128 -7.15 13.83 -19.57
C GLU A 128 -6.13 14.97 -19.73
N ALA A 129 -5.64 15.54 -18.62
CA ALA A 129 -4.58 16.53 -18.68
C ALA A 129 -3.30 15.96 -19.32
N LEU A 130 -2.85 14.78 -18.91
CA LEU A 130 -1.66 14.12 -19.45
C LEU A 130 -1.81 13.77 -20.94
N LYS A 131 -2.97 13.24 -21.37
CA LYS A 131 -3.26 13.02 -22.80
C LYS A 131 -3.18 14.31 -23.61
N SER A 132 -3.74 15.41 -23.09
CA SER A 132 -3.69 16.71 -23.76
C SER A 132 -2.25 17.23 -23.92
N MET A 133 -1.39 16.96 -22.94
CA MET A 133 0.04 17.29 -23.01
C MET A 133 0.75 16.45 -24.05
N LEU A 134 0.48 15.14 -24.07
CA LEU A 134 1.08 14.22 -25.03
C LEU A 134 0.71 14.58 -26.47
N LYS A 135 -0.56 14.94 -26.71
CA LYS A 135 -1.03 15.42 -28.03
C LYS A 135 -0.25 16.66 -28.48
N ARG A 136 -0.12 17.67 -27.60
CA ARG A 136 0.64 18.90 -27.91
C ARG A 136 2.14 18.66 -28.13
N GLN A 137 2.71 17.62 -27.51
CA GLN A 137 4.11 17.27 -27.74
C GLN A 137 4.31 16.69 -29.13
N LYS A 138 3.46 15.74 -29.53
CA LYS A 138 3.49 15.15 -30.88
C LYS A 138 3.28 16.18 -31.99
N GLU A 139 2.32 17.08 -31.82
CA GLU A 139 2.07 18.18 -32.77
C GLU A 139 3.27 19.12 -32.93
N LYS A 140 4.10 19.28 -31.88
CA LYS A 140 5.33 20.07 -31.96
C LYS A 140 6.45 19.32 -32.66
N GLU A 141 6.60 18.03 -32.37
CA GLU A 141 7.60 17.17 -33.02
C GLU A 141 7.32 17.09 -34.54
N GLU A 142 6.05 16.94 -34.95
CA GLU A 142 5.65 16.93 -36.37
C GLU A 142 5.91 18.27 -37.10
N GLN A 143 5.81 19.41 -36.41
CA GLN A 143 6.09 20.73 -36.99
C GLN A 143 7.60 20.99 -37.14
N ASP A 144 8.41 20.47 -36.22
CA ASP A 144 9.87 20.63 -36.25
C ASP A 144 10.51 19.76 -37.34
N GLU A 145 10.02 18.51 -37.51
CA GLU A 145 10.44 17.62 -38.61
C GLU A 145 10.06 18.16 -39.99
N GLY A 146 8.89 18.80 -40.12
CA GLY A 146 8.47 19.45 -41.37
C GLY A 146 9.31 20.68 -41.75
N LEU A 147 9.92 21.36 -40.76
CA LEU A 147 10.83 22.49 -41.01
C LEU A 147 12.23 22.03 -41.44
N GLN A 148 12.75 20.95 -40.86
CA GLN A 148 14.07 20.38 -41.22
C GLN A 148 14.08 19.78 -42.63
N ALA A 149 12.99 19.13 -43.06
CA ALA A 149 12.91 18.56 -44.41
C ALA A 149 12.94 19.63 -45.54
N ASN A 150 12.55 20.87 -45.24
CA ASN A 150 12.55 21.98 -46.22
C ASN A 150 13.89 22.71 -46.32
N SER A 151 14.78 22.60 -45.32
CA SER A 151 16.13 23.19 -45.40
C SER A 151 17.14 22.35 -46.17
N ASP A 152 16.95 21.03 -46.25
CA ASP A 152 17.90 20.11 -46.90
C ASP A 152 17.73 20.00 -48.44
N SER A 153 16.76 20.70 -49.02
CA SER A 153 16.47 20.66 -50.48
C SER A 153 17.03 21.89 -51.25
N GLN A 154 17.80 22.75 -50.60
CA GLN A 154 18.44 23.93 -51.23
C GLN A 154 19.98 23.94 -51.18
N GLY A 155 20.62 22.81 -50.88
CA GLY A 155 22.08 22.65 -50.89
C GLY A 155 22.64 22.17 -52.22
#